data_AF-A0A7J2MGI1-F1
#
_entry.id   AF-A0A7J2MGI1-F1
#
_cell.length_a   1.000
_cell.length_b   1.000
_cell.length_c   1.000
_cell.angle_alpha   90.00
_cell.angle_beta   90.00
_cell.angle_gamma   90.00
#
_symmetry.space_group_name_H-M   'P 1'
#
loop_
_entity.id
_entity.type
_entity.pdbx_description
1 polymer ?
#
loop_
_entity_poly.entity_id
_entity_poly.type
_entity_poly.pdbx_seq_one_letter_code
_entity_poly.pdbx_strand_id
1 'polypeptide(L)'
;MRVISSAYPDARIYIADAAYKHVSYDELLRWLKEDSLDQMRWVDNIWDCDNFAVESYCRAHKVVGNLVYGECWGDTPTGYHAFCIAYCDGKIKIIEPQNDDTNDLKKSDYKPDFIKI
;
A
#
# COMPACT_ATOMS: atom_id res chain seq x y z
N MET A 1 4.07 -14.07 -1.16
CA MET A 1 3.53 -13.74 -2.50
C MET A 1 2.31 -14.50 -2.94
N ARG A 2 2.27 -15.84 -2.85
CA ARG A 2 1.03 -16.58 -3.15
C ARG A 2 -0.20 -16.01 -2.43
N VAL A 3 -0.03 -15.49 -1.21
CA VAL A 3 -1.12 -14.83 -0.47
C VAL A 3 -1.69 -13.62 -1.21
N ILE A 4 -0.86 -12.72 -1.76
CA ILE A 4 -1.34 -11.55 -2.51
C ILE A 4 -1.99 -11.99 -3.82
N SER A 5 -1.37 -12.91 -4.57
CA SER A 5 -1.94 -13.42 -5.83
C SER A 5 -3.25 -14.18 -5.62
N SER A 6 -3.37 -14.96 -4.55
CA SER A 6 -4.64 -15.61 -4.18
C SER A 6 -5.66 -14.62 -3.67
N ALA A 7 -5.21 -13.51 -3.08
CA ALA A 7 -6.09 -12.48 -2.59
C ALA A 7 -6.69 -11.61 -3.70
N TYR A 8 -5.91 -11.35 -4.75
CA TYR A 8 -6.27 -10.52 -5.89
C TYR A 8 -5.96 -11.29 -7.20
N PRO A 9 -6.76 -12.32 -7.52
CA PRO A 9 -6.45 -13.22 -8.64
C PRO A 9 -6.50 -12.55 -10.01
N ASP A 10 -7.28 -11.46 -10.13
CA ASP A 10 -7.47 -10.73 -11.37
C ASP A 10 -6.46 -9.58 -11.57
N ALA A 11 -5.65 -9.28 -10.55
CA ALA A 11 -4.67 -8.20 -10.60
C ALA A 11 -3.41 -8.61 -11.38
N ARG A 12 -2.82 -7.66 -12.10
CA ARG A 12 -1.46 -7.77 -12.63
C ARG A 12 -0.48 -7.44 -11.50
N ILE A 13 0.19 -8.47 -11.00
CA ILE A 13 1.08 -8.36 -9.84
C ILE A 13 2.53 -8.46 -10.29
N TYR A 14 3.30 -7.41 -10.03
CA TYR A 14 4.74 -7.35 -10.25
C TYR A 14 5.47 -7.50 -8.93
N ILE A 15 6.46 -8.38 -8.94
CA ILE A 15 7.13 -8.91 -7.76
C ILE A 15 8.62 -8.73 -8.02
N ALA A 16 9.26 -7.81 -7.30
CA ALA A 16 10.67 -7.48 -7.50
C ALA A 16 11.61 -8.47 -6.81
N ASP A 17 11.24 -8.95 -5.62
CA ASP A 17 12.12 -9.74 -4.77
C ASP A 17 11.60 -11.17 -4.55
N ALA A 18 12.54 -12.10 -4.29
CA ALA A 18 12.21 -13.49 -3.98
C ALA A 18 11.81 -13.68 -2.50
N ALA A 19 12.22 -12.77 -1.62
CA ALA A 19 12.01 -12.87 -0.18
C ALA A 19 11.83 -11.48 0.43
N TYR A 20 10.92 -11.37 1.40
CA TYR A 20 10.59 -10.13 2.08
C TYR A 20 10.63 -10.34 3.59
N LYS A 21 11.04 -9.29 4.31
CA LYS A 21 11.00 -9.18 5.76
C LYS A 21 9.54 -9.17 6.23
N HIS A 22 9.28 -9.97 7.26
CA HIS A 22 8.03 -9.90 7.99
C HIS A 22 8.08 -8.71 8.97
N VAL A 23 7.03 -7.90 8.98
CA VAL A 23 6.84 -6.82 9.95
C VAL A 23 5.51 -6.99 10.66
N SER A 24 5.47 -6.56 11.92
CA SER A 24 4.24 -6.47 12.69
C SER A 24 3.41 -5.27 12.25
N TYR A 25 2.11 -5.31 12.53
CA TYR A 25 1.23 -4.17 12.28
C TYR A 25 1.62 -2.95 13.11
N ASP A 26 2.12 -3.15 14.33
CA ASP A 26 2.60 -2.06 15.19
C ASP A 26 3.85 -1.36 14.62
N GLU A 27 4.77 -2.12 14.00
CA GLU A 27 5.92 -1.56 13.29
C GLU A 27 5.49 -0.78 12.04
N LEU A 28 4.54 -1.32 11.26
CA LEU A 28 3.95 -0.61 10.11
C LEU A 28 3.34 0.72 10.53
N LEU A 29 2.48 0.72 11.56
CA LEU A 29 1.83 1.93 12.06
C LEU A 29 2.81 2.96 12.60
N ARG A 30 3.89 2.52 13.25
CA ARG A 30 4.93 3.42 13.71
C ARG A 30 5.62 4.11 12.55
N TRP A 31 5.97 3.36 11.51
CA TRP A 31 6.65 3.92 10.34
C TRP A 31 5.76 4.93 9.59
N LEU A 32 4.49 4.60 9.33
CA LEU A 32 3.55 5.51 8.68
C LEU A 32 3.51 6.87 9.40
N LYS A 33 3.36 6.85 10.73
CA LYS A 33 3.35 8.08 11.56
C LYS A 33 4.65 8.87 11.58
N GLU A 34 5.79 8.23 11.30
CA GLU A 34 7.11 8.87 11.33
C GLU A 34 7.49 9.48 9.98
N ASP A 35 6.83 9.09 8.89
CA ASP A 35 7.25 9.48 7.53
C ASP A 35 6.75 10.86 7.09
N SER A 36 5.76 11.44 7.79
CA SER A 36 5.15 12.75 7.53
C SER A 36 4.57 12.93 6.12
N LEU A 37 4.23 11.84 5.41
CA LEU A 37 3.61 11.89 4.10
C LEU A 37 2.18 12.43 4.18
N ASP A 38 1.46 12.06 5.23
CA ASP A 38 0.12 12.54 5.59
C ASP A 38 0.04 14.07 5.76
N GLN A 39 1.17 14.73 6.02
CA GLN A 39 1.27 16.20 6.13
C GLN A 39 1.45 16.90 4.76
N MET A 40 1.66 16.15 3.68
CA MET A 40 1.80 16.72 2.34
C MET A 40 0.44 17.13 1.77
N ARG A 41 0.43 18.22 1.00
CA ARG A 41 -0.80 18.73 0.40
C ARG A 41 -1.13 17.98 -0.88
N TRP A 42 -2.34 17.45 -0.96
CA TRP A 42 -2.92 16.98 -2.21
C TRP A 42 -3.17 18.13 -3.19
N VAL A 43 -2.74 17.94 -4.44
CA VAL A 43 -2.94 18.89 -5.53
C VAL A 43 -3.43 18.12 -6.75
N ASP A 44 -4.67 18.40 -7.14
CA ASP A 44 -5.32 17.77 -8.28
C ASP A 44 -4.41 17.72 -9.53
N ASN A 45 -4.21 16.52 -10.09
CA ASN A 45 -3.39 16.23 -11.27
C ASN A 45 -1.90 16.66 -11.22
N ILE A 46 -1.37 17.00 -10.04
CA ILE A 46 0.03 17.43 -9.86
C ILE A 46 0.70 16.60 -8.75
N TRP A 47 -0.03 16.40 -7.67
CA TRP A 47 0.37 15.62 -6.51
C TRP A 47 -0.87 14.93 -5.95
N ASP A 48 -1.36 13.93 -6.68
CA ASP A 48 -2.58 13.21 -6.36
C ASP A 48 -2.31 11.76 -5.92
N CYS A 49 -3.34 10.91 -5.96
CA CYS A 49 -3.34 9.63 -5.26
C CYS A 49 -2.18 8.71 -5.66
N ASP A 50 -1.80 8.71 -6.94
CA ASP A 50 -0.69 7.91 -7.46
C ASP A 50 0.67 8.39 -6.91
N ASN A 51 0.88 9.70 -6.79
CA ASN A 51 2.10 10.26 -6.22
C ASN A 51 2.22 9.89 -4.73
N PHE A 52 1.13 9.93 -3.97
CA PHE A 52 1.13 9.47 -2.57
C PHE A 52 1.43 7.97 -2.47
N ALA A 53 0.82 7.12 -3.32
CA ALA A 53 1.07 5.69 -3.31
C ALA A 53 2.54 5.34 -3.65
N VAL A 54 3.10 5.96 -4.69
CA VAL A 54 4.51 5.79 -5.09
C VAL A 54 5.46 6.26 -4.00
N GLU A 55 5.22 7.44 -3.42
CA GLU A 55 6.07 8.01 -2.38
C GLU A 55 6.02 7.15 -1.11
N SER A 56 4.83 6.71 -0.70
CA SER A 56 4.66 5.80 0.44
C SER A 56 5.42 4.49 0.24
N TYR A 57 5.33 3.89 -0.96
CA TYR A 57 6.12 2.71 -1.33
C TYR A 57 7.63 2.96 -1.20
N CYS A 58 8.12 4.08 -1.74
CA CYS A 58 9.54 4.41 -1.69
C CYS A 58 10.03 4.65 -0.25
N ARG A 59 9.24 5.34 0.58
CA ARG A 59 9.54 5.58 1.99
C ARG A 59 9.56 4.28 2.80
N ALA A 60 8.63 3.36 2.54
CA ALA A 60 8.56 2.06 3.21
C ALA A 60 9.86 1.27 3.00
N HIS A 61 10.27 1.18 1.74
CA HIS A 61 11.46 0.43 1.36
C HIS A 61 12.75 1.09 1.85
N LYS A 62 12.78 2.42 1.97
CA LYS A 62 13.93 3.15 2.52
C LYS A 62 14.12 2.91 4.03
N VAL A 63 13.02 2.83 4.79
CA VAL A 63 13.08 2.71 6.26
C VAL A 63 13.17 1.25 6.72
N VAL A 64 12.31 0.39 6.16
CA VAL A 64 12.14 -1.00 6.62
C VAL A 64 13.01 -1.97 5.81
N GLY A 65 13.43 -1.56 4.61
CA GLY A 65 14.13 -2.40 3.65
C GLY A 65 13.14 -3.22 2.83
N ASN A 66 13.39 -4.52 2.71
CA ASN A 66 12.65 -5.38 1.81
C ASN A 66 11.35 -5.91 2.45
N LEU A 67 10.33 -5.07 2.72
CA LEU A 67 9.03 -5.47 3.27
C LEU A 67 8.02 -5.72 2.13
N VAL A 68 7.01 -6.57 2.35
CA VAL A 68 5.88 -6.69 1.42
C VAL A 68 4.99 -5.44 1.51
N TYR A 69 5.38 -4.39 0.79
CA TYR A 69 4.62 -3.16 0.62
C TYR A 69 4.31 -2.98 -0.86
N GLY A 70 3.05 -2.79 -1.21
CA GLY A 70 2.59 -2.76 -2.58
C GLY A 70 1.98 -1.42 -2.96
N GLU A 71 2.48 -0.80 -4.01
CA GLU A 71 1.78 0.27 -4.73
C GLU A 71 0.64 -0.37 -5.54
N CYS A 72 -0.59 0.12 -5.39
CA CYS A 72 -1.78 -0.49 -5.99
C CYS A 72 -2.65 0.55 -6.70
N TRP A 73 -3.14 0.24 -7.89
CA TRP A 73 -4.12 1.05 -8.61
C TRP A 73 -5.36 0.20 -8.92
N GLY A 74 -6.56 0.77 -8.75
CA GLY A 74 -7.80 0.09 -9.10
C GLY A 74 -9.06 0.72 -8.48
N ASP A 75 -10.17 -0.01 -8.58
CA ASP A 75 -11.46 0.46 -8.08
C ASP A 75 -11.56 0.40 -6.55
N THR A 76 -12.06 1.48 -5.96
CA THR A 76 -12.35 1.63 -4.52
C THR A 76 -13.78 2.16 -4.33
N PRO A 77 -14.32 2.24 -3.10
CA PRO A 77 -15.66 2.79 -2.87
C PRO A 77 -15.88 4.22 -3.37
N THR A 78 -14.81 5.00 -3.53
CA THR A 78 -14.84 6.40 -3.96
C THR A 78 -14.52 6.59 -5.45
N GLY A 79 -14.12 5.53 -6.15
CA GLY A 79 -13.73 5.56 -7.56
C GLY A 79 -12.39 4.86 -7.82
N TYR A 80 -11.89 5.02 -9.03
CA TYR A 80 -10.56 4.52 -9.40
C TYR A 80 -9.50 5.35 -8.65
N HIS A 81 -8.63 4.68 -7.90
CA HIS A 81 -7.73 5.33 -6.95
C HIS A 81 -6.41 4.56 -6.85
N ALA A 82 -5.35 5.27 -6.49
CA ALA A 82 -4.08 4.67 -6.12
C ALA A 82 -3.91 4.65 -4.60
N PHE A 83 -3.53 3.50 -4.07
CA PHE A 83 -3.43 3.21 -2.64
C PHE A 83 -2.28 2.24 -2.39
N CYS A 84 -2.04 1.91 -1.12
CA CYS A 84 -1.00 0.96 -0.75
C CYS A 84 -1.58 -0.28 -0.07
N ILE A 85 -0.86 -1.39 -0.17
CA ILE A 85 -1.09 -2.58 0.66
C ILE A 85 0.17 -2.98 1.40
N ALA A 86 0.03 -3.59 2.57
CA ALA A 86 1.13 -4.25 3.26
C ALA A 86 0.73 -5.64 3.72
N TYR A 87 1.70 -6.56 3.80
CA TYR A 87 1.48 -7.85 4.45
C TYR A 87 2.18 -7.89 5.82
N CYS A 88 1.38 -7.81 6.88
CA CYS A 88 1.84 -7.83 8.27
C CYS A 88 0.94 -8.74 9.11
N ASP A 89 1.53 -9.41 10.11
CA ASP A 89 0.82 -10.34 11.02
C ASP A 89 -0.07 -11.36 10.30
N GLY A 90 0.40 -11.86 9.16
CA GLY A 90 -0.32 -12.84 8.35
C GLY A 90 -1.53 -12.29 7.57
N LYS A 91 -1.74 -10.97 7.54
CA LYS A 91 -2.89 -10.32 6.92
C LYS A 91 -2.45 -9.26 5.92
N ILE A 92 -3.29 -9.06 4.91
CA ILE A 92 -3.16 -7.92 4.00
C ILE A 92 -3.85 -6.73 4.66
N LYS A 93 -3.12 -5.62 4.76
CA LYS A 93 -3.62 -4.31 5.17
C LYS A 93 -3.70 -3.41 3.96
N ILE A 94 -4.77 -2.64 3.88
CA ILE A 94 -4.93 -1.55 2.91
C ILE A 94 -4.55 -0.28 3.64
N ILE A 95 -3.87 0.61 2.94
CA ILE A 95 -3.32 1.85 3.47
C ILE A 95 -3.73 2.96 2.52
N GLU A 96 -4.39 3.99 3.06
CA GLU A 96 -4.61 5.26 2.40
C GLU A 96 -3.41 6.18 2.72
N PRO A 97 -2.43 6.31 1.82
CA PRO A 97 -1.18 7.04 2.10
C PRO A 97 -1.39 8.55 2.30
N GLN A 98 -2.54 9.10 1.93
CA GLN A 98 -2.84 10.53 2.14
C GLN A 98 -3.13 10.89 3.60
N ASN A 99 -3.49 9.92 4.44
CA ASN A 99 -3.89 10.16 5.84
C ASN A 99 -3.52 9.02 6.81
N ASP A 100 -2.68 8.08 6.36
CA ASP A 100 -2.29 6.86 7.07
C ASP A 100 -3.44 5.95 7.51
N ASP A 101 -4.64 6.10 6.91
CA ASP A 101 -5.78 5.30 7.30
C ASP A 101 -5.59 3.84 6.87
N THR A 102 -5.79 2.97 7.84
CA THR A 102 -5.66 1.51 7.74
C THR A 102 -6.83 0.80 8.44
N ASN A 103 -7.73 1.57 9.05
CA ASN A 103 -8.84 1.06 9.84
C ASN A 103 -10.08 0.91 8.96
N ASP A 104 -10.86 -0.14 9.20
CA ASP A 104 -12.15 -0.41 8.53
C ASP A 104 -12.12 -0.51 7.00
N LEU A 105 -10.95 -0.43 6.35
CA LEU A 105 -10.77 -0.68 4.93
C LEU A 105 -10.88 -2.17 4.64
N LYS A 106 -11.99 -2.57 4.03
CA LYS A 106 -12.25 -3.97 3.71
C LYS A 106 -11.61 -4.33 2.37
N LYS A 107 -10.87 -5.44 2.39
CA LYS A 107 -10.34 -6.07 1.17
C LYS A 107 -11.38 -6.25 0.05
N SER A 108 -12.63 -6.58 0.39
CA SER A 108 -13.70 -6.76 -0.61
C SER A 108 -14.01 -5.51 -1.43
N ASP A 109 -13.68 -4.33 -0.87
CA ASP A 109 -14.11 -3.04 -1.38
C ASP A 109 -13.02 -2.39 -2.25
N TYR A 110 -11.79 -2.94 -2.22
CA TYR A 110 -10.65 -2.48 -2.98
C TYR A 110 -10.25 -3.56 -4.00
N LYS A 111 -10.38 -3.24 -5.28
CA LYS A 111 -10.16 -4.16 -6.41
C LYS A 111 -9.02 -3.64 -7.28
N PRO A 112 -7.75 -3.82 -6.84
CA PRO A 112 -6.61 -3.43 -7.66
C PRO A 112 -6.57 -4.26 -8.95
N ASP A 113 -6.31 -3.61 -10.08
CA ASP A 113 -5.93 -4.27 -11.33
C ASP A 113 -4.41 -4.27 -11.55
N PHE A 114 -3.70 -3.41 -10.81
CA PHE A 114 -2.25 -3.28 -10.78
C PHE A 114 -1.76 -3.33 -9.34
N ILE A 115 -0.73 -4.16 -9.09
CA ILE A 115 -0.01 -4.21 -7.82
C ILE A 115 1.49 -4.33 -8.13
N LYS A 116 2.31 -3.47 -7.53
CA LYS A 116 3.78 -3.55 -7.60
C LYS A 116 4.34 -3.66 -6.19
N ILE A 117 5.07 -4.76 -5.94
CA ILE A 117 5.74 -5.07 -4.68
C ILE A 117 7.24 -5.17 -4.93
#